data_AF-A0A947C0Y5-F1
#
_entry.id   AF-A0A947C0Y5-F1
#
_cell.length_a   1.000
_cell.length_b   1.000
_cell.length_c   1.000
_cell.angle_alpha   90.00
_cell.angle_beta   90.00
_cell.angle_gamma   90.00
#
_symmetry.space_group_name_H-M   'P 1'
#
loop_
_entity.id
_entity.type
_entity.pdbx_description
1 polymer ?
#
loop_
_entity_poly.entity_id
_entity_poly.type
_entity_poly.pdbx_seq_one_letter_code
_entity_poly.pdbx_strand_id
1 'polypeptide(L)' 'YLFSNVAVPLLREKLMPEISTEVIGKGLKIGSNSVDNKKLVEVNEAVQNHPVEIIGKTLRAYMTNMKSIVLSGD' A
#
# COMPACT_ATOMS: atom_id res chain seq x y z
N TYR A 1 8.24 10.26 19.03
CA TYR A 1 8.32 11.70 19.36
C TYR A 1 9.15 12.50 18.37
N LEU A 2 10.39 12.13 18.02
CA LEU A 2 11.19 12.92 17.06
C LEU A 2 10.54 13.07 15.67
N PHE A 3 10.12 11.96 15.05
CA PHE A 3 9.41 12.01 13.77
C PHE A 3 8.04 12.69 13.87
N SER A 4 7.24 12.31 14.88
CA SER A 4 5.87 12.82 15.03
C SER A 4 5.82 14.33 15.25
N ASN A 5 6.79 14.90 15.96
CA ASN A 5 6.85 16.34 16.23
C ASN A 5 7.08 17.16 14.95
N VAL A 6 7.69 16.57 13.92
CA VAL A 6 7.94 17.23 12.62
C VAL A 6 6.87 16.84 11.59
N ALA A 7 6.54 15.56 11.50
CA ALA A 7 5.59 15.05 10.51
C ALA A 7 4.16 15.57 10.74
N VAL A 8 3.71 15.71 11.99
CA VAL A 8 2.35 16.16 12.27
C VAL A 8 2.12 17.61 11.85
N PRO A 9 2.97 18.60 12.23
CA PRO A 9 2.85 19.96 11.71
C PRO A 9 2.97 20.02 10.19
N LEU A 10 3.95 19.31 9.61
CA LEU A 10 4.16 19.29 8.16
C LEU A 10 2.91 18.83 7.40
N LEU A 11 2.33 17.69 7.80
CA LEU A 11 1.13 17.15 7.16
C LEU A 11 -0.09 18.06 7.40
N ARG A 12 -0.24 18.63 8.60
CA ARG A 12 -1.32 19.56 8.92
C ARG A 12 -1.29 20.82 8.05
N GLU A 13 -0.11 21.37 7.80
CA GLU A 13 0.03 22.63 7.08
C GLU A 13 0.06 22.46 5.56
N LYS A 14 0.70 21.40 5.06
CA LYS A 14 0.96 21.22 3.63
C LYS A 14 -0.01 20.28 2.94
N LEU A 15 -0.54 19.28 3.65
CA LEU A 15 -1.33 18.21 3.04
C LEU A 15 -2.81 18.31 3.42
N MET A 16 -3.13 18.46 4.70
CA MET A 16 -4.52 18.45 5.18
C MET A 16 -5.44 19.52 4.56
N PRO A 17 -4.98 20.75 4.22
CA PRO A 17 -5.85 21.75 3.60
C PRO A 17 -6.33 21.38 2.19
N GLU A 18 -5.57 20.55 1.46
CA GLU A 18 -5.87 20.13 0.09
C GLU A 18 -6.75 18.88 0.04
N ILE A 19 -6.90 18.18 1.16
CA ILE A 19 -7.60 16.89 1.23
C ILE A 19 -9.09 17.09 1.55
N SER A 20 -9.95 16.44 0.73
CA SER A 20 -11.40 16.40 0.94
C SER A 20 -11.82 15.31 1.94
N THR A 21 -12.93 15.55 2.64
CA THR A 21 -13.57 14.53 3.50
C THR A 21 -14.09 13.31 2.71
N GLU A 22 -14.21 13.41 1.38
CA GLU A 22 -14.60 12.27 0.53
C GLU A 22 -13.52 11.19 0.48
N VAL A 23 -12.24 11.58 0.57
CA VAL A 23 -11.12 10.64 0.61
C VAL A 23 -10.70 10.27 2.04
N ILE A 24 -11.23 10.96 3.06
CA ILE A 24 -11.00 10.64 4.48
C ILE A 24 -12.31 10.70 5.28
N GLY A 25 -12.77 9.53 5.73
CA GLY A 25 -13.84 9.40 6.73
C GLY A 25 -15.25 9.30 6.18
N LYS A 26 -15.62 10.04 5.12
CA LYS A 26 -16.98 10.03 4.56
C LYS A 26 -17.23 8.87 3.58
N GLY A 27 -16.16 8.36 2.97
CA GLY A 27 -16.21 7.32 1.95
C GLY A 27 -16.55 7.86 0.55
N LEU A 28 -16.18 7.08 -0.48
CA LEU A 28 -16.37 7.44 -1.88
C LEU A 28 -17.79 7.11 -2.33
N LYS A 29 -18.51 8.08 -2.89
CA LYS A 29 -19.84 7.87 -3.50
C LYS A 29 -19.70 7.36 -4.93
N ILE A 30 -19.26 6.11 -5.08
CA ILE A 30 -19.01 5.51 -6.39
C ILE A 30 -20.07 4.43 -6.66
N GLY A 31 -20.72 4.52 -7.83
CA GLY A 31 -21.73 3.54 -8.28
C GLY A 31 -21.17 2.38 -9.12
N SER A 32 -19.89 2.44 -9.50
CA SER A 32 -19.22 1.42 -10.31
C SER A 32 -17.70 1.48 -10.12
N ASN A 33 -17.05 0.32 -10.04
CA ASN A 33 -15.59 0.20 -9.94
C ASN A 33 -14.87 0.28 -11.29
N SER A 34 -15.54 0.82 -12.32
CA SER A 34 -14.93 1.01 -13.63
C SER A 34 -13.79 2.01 -13.54
N VAL A 35 -12.62 1.60 -14.03
CA VAL A 35 -11.40 2.40 -14.08
C VAL A 35 -10.76 2.26 -15.45
N ASP A 36 -9.91 3.20 -15.82
CA ASP A 36 -9.08 3.06 -17.02
C ASP A 36 -8.08 1.92 -16.83
N ASN A 37 -8.23 0.85 -17.63
CA ASN A 37 -7.36 -0.31 -17.59
C ASN A 37 -5.89 0.05 -17.84
N LYS A 38 -5.59 1.04 -18.69
CA LYS A 38 -4.21 1.42 -18.96
C LYS A 38 -3.54 1.99 -17.71
N LYS A 39 -4.22 2.93 -17.05
CA LYS A 39 -3.76 3.51 -15.78
C LYS A 39 -3.68 2.46 -14.68
N LEU A 40 -4.61 1.51 -14.64
CA LEU A 40 -4.57 0.41 -13.67
C LEU A 40 -3.33 -0.46 -13.85
N VAL A 41 -2.99 -0.84 -15.08
CA VAL A 41 -1.78 -1.60 -15.38
C VAL A 41 -0.53 -0.82 -14.97
N GLU A 42 -0.44 0.45 -15.35
CA GLU A 42 0.70 1.32 -15.02
C GLU A 42 0.93 1.43 -13.50
N VAL A 43 -0.13 1.68 -12.72
CA VAL A 43 -0.03 1.77 -11.26
C VAL A 43 0.35 0.43 -10.64
N ASN A 44 -0.21 -0.67 -11.14
CA ASN A 44 0.12 -2.01 -10.64
C ASN A 44 1.57 -2.38 -10.91
N GLU A 45 2.09 -2.06 -12.11
CA GLU A 45 3.50 -2.26 -12.45
C GLU A 45 4.42 -1.41 -11.55
N ALA A 46 4.07 -0.15 -11.31
CA ALA A 46 4.86 0.73 -10.44
C ALA A 46 4.92 0.20 -8.99
N VAL A 47 3.81 -0.30 -8.45
CA VAL A 47 3.75 -0.89 -7.11
C VAL A 47 4.54 -2.21 -7.05
N GLN A 48 4.34 -3.10 -8.02
CA GLN A 48 4.98 -4.42 -8.04
C GLN A 48 6.50 -4.33 -8.20
N ASN A 49 6.98 -3.38 -9.00
CA ASN A 49 8.41 -3.18 -9.25
C ASN A 49 9.09 -2.32 -8.18
N HIS A 50 8.37 -1.88 -7.15
CA HIS A 50 8.98 -1.13 -6.05
C HIS A 50 9.99 -2.02 -5.31
N PRO A 51 11.21 -1.54 -4.97
CA PRO A 51 12.26 -2.37 -4.37
C PRO A 51 11.83 -3.11 -3.10
N VAL A 52 10.97 -2.50 -2.29
CA VAL A 52 10.42 -3.13 -1.08
C VAL A 52 9.59 -4.37 -1.39
N GLU A 53 8.84 -4.36 -2.50
CA GLU A 53 8.00 -5.49 -2.91
C GLU A 53 8.81 -6.61 -3.54
N ILE A 54 9.87 -6.28 -4.28
CA ILE A 54 10.80 -7.28 -4.85
C ILE A 54 11.45 -8.09 -3.73
N ILE A 55 12.05 -7.41 -2.76
CA ILE A 55 12.71 -8.07 -1.62
C ILE A 55 11.67 -8.76 -0.74
N GLY A 56 10.56 -8.09 -0.46
CA GLY A 56 9.45 -8.61 0.34
C GLY A 56 8.88 -9.91 -0.23
N LYS A 57 8.70 -10.00 -1.56
CA LYS A 57 8.23 -11.21 -2.25
C LYS A 57 9.18 -12.39 -2.02
N THR A 58 10.48 -12.16 -2.17
CA THR A 58 11.50 -13.20 -1.96
C THR A 58 11.51 -13.70 -0.51
N LEU A 59 11.53 -12.78 0.46
CA LEU A 59 11.53 -13.15 1.87
C LEU A 59 10.25 -13.90 2.28
N ARG A 60 9.08 -13.45 1.81
CA ARG A 60 7.80 -14.14 2.06
C ARG A 60 7.76 -15.51 1.41
N ALA A 61 8.28 -15.68 0.19
CA ALA A 61 8.37 -16.98 -0.47
C ALA A 61 9.21 -17.97 0.35
N TYR A 62 10.37 -17.54 0.87
CA TYR A 62 11.18 -18.39 1.75
C TYR A 62 10.44 -18.79 3.02
N MET A 63 9.77 -17.86 3.70
CA MET A 63 9.01 -18.16 4.92
C MET A 63 7.83 -19.12 4.67
N THR A 64 7.11 -18.95 3.56
CA THR A 64 6.01 -19.85 3.19
C THR A 64 6.51 -21.26 2.89
N ASN A 65 7.60 -21.38 2.12
CA ASN A 65 8.18 -22.68 1.80
C ASN A 65 8.72 -23.38 3.06
N MET A 66 9.31 -22.65 4.00
CA MET A 66 9.72 -23.19 5.30
C MET A 66 8.55 -23.72 6.13
N LYS A 67 7.40 -23.02 6.13
CA LYS A 67 6.18 -23.52 6.80
C LYS A 67 5.65 -24.82 6.18
N SER A 68 5.75 -24.98 4.86
CA SER A 68 5.31 -26.20 4.17
C SER A 68 6.19 -27.42 4.51
N ILE A 69 7.50 -27.23 4.69
CA ILE A 69 8.43 -28.33 5.00
C ILE A 69 8.11 -28.95 6.37
N VAL A 70 7.71 -28.14 7.36
CA VAL A 70 7.39 -28.61 8.72
C VAL A 70 6.08 -29.42 8.78
N LEU A 71 5.14 -29.18 7.86
CA LEU A 71 3.84 -29.88 7.80
C LEU A 71 3.84 -31.14 6.93
N SER A 72 4.92 -31.39 6.19
CA SER A 72 5.02 -32.51 5.23
C SER A 72 5.82 -33.70 5.77
N GLY A 73 6.12 -33.69 7.07
CA GLY A 73 6.79 -34.77 7.80
C GLY A 73 5.91 -35.24 8.96
N ASP A 74 4.79 -35.87 8.63
CA ASP A 74 4.02 -36.83 9.45
C ASP A 74 3.06 -37.60 8.52
#